data_AF-A0A328SKJ8-F1
#
_entry.id   AF-A0A328SKJ8-F1
#
_cell.length_a   1.000
_cell.length_b   1.000
_cell.length_c   1.000
_cell.angle_alpha   90.00
_cell.angle_beta   90.00
_cell.angle_gamma   90.00
#
_symmetry.space_group_name_H-M   'P 1'
#
loop_
_entity.id
_entity.type
_entity.pdbx_description
1 polymer ?
#
loop_
_entity_poly.entity_id
_entity_poly.type
_entity_poly.pdbx_seq_one_letter_code
_entity_poly.pdbx_strand_id
1 'polypeptide(L)'
;MNKKVNKTLKYLIIFIFLSVIIPISFANTPDTLDCNDAPQSQITNEDNPTNPTLTAVPEHKDIYFNSSVPHDNGNGSISKQYKRLTNKRLENNSNIYISEGSYTISSTKTINNVSLGQSTTNTILYNVTLTNNDELTLSNVTLVNSSIINNKVLTLINTSFVNSTRINIKSNGGNIIMDNCKIINTSNDNSFSIKLQNTTLRINNSILENNSAYNGACIYAMDSTVTITNSLLANNTACRFGGAITSLNSTLNITNATFKNNKAGYDGGAIFSFYGSLTLLDSTIDNNTANEGGGLVIDNLTSTAIS
;
A
#
# COMPACT_ATOMS: atom_id res chain seq x y z
N MET A 1 83.96 -10.62 -8.06
CA MET A 1 83.56 -11.49 -9.18
C MET A 1 82.12 -11.96 -8.93
N ASN A 2 81.21 -11.58 -9.82
CA ASN A 2 79.80 -12.01 -10.02
C ASN A 2 78.68 -11.87 -8.95
N LYS A 3 77.68 -11.09 -9.40
CA LYS A 3 76.24 -10.95 -9.05
C LYS A 3 75.51 -12.24 -8.63
N LYS A 4 74.52 -12.12 -7.72
CA LYS A 4 73.08 -12.03 -8.06
C LYS A 4 72.18 -11.82 -6.83
N VAL A 5 71.13 -11.03 -7.09
CA VAL A 5 69.99 -10.64 -6.24
C VAL A 5 68.96 -11.78 -6.22
N ASN A 6 68.25 -11.98 -5.09
CA ASN A 6 66.79 -12.16 -5.17
C ASN A 6 66.06 -11.74 -3.87
N LYS A 7 65.03 -10.90 -4.05
CA LYS A 7 64.06 -10.45 -3.04
C LYS A 7 62.88 -11.42 -3.04
N THR A 8 62.40 -11.85 -1.86
CA THR A 8 60.95 -12.08 -1.67
C THR A 8 60.52 -11.81 -0.23
N LEU A 9 59.46 -11.01 -0.16
CA LEU A 9 58.75 -10.40 0.97
C LEU A 9 57.78 -11.41 1.64
N LYS A 10 57.77 -11.52 2.97
CA LYS A 10 56.64 -12.07 3.75
C LYS A 10 56.53 -11.34 5.09
N TYR A 11 55.56 -10.42 5.20
CA TYR A 11 55.11 -9.87 6.48
C TYR A 11 53.87 -10.64 6.93
N LEU A 12 53.98 -11.32 8.07
CA LEU A 12 52.89 -11.93 8.83
C LEU A 12 52.77 -11.10 10.12
N ILE A 13 51.72 -10.30 10.25
CA ILE A 13 51.42 -9.56 11.48
C ILE A 13 50.23 -10.22 12.15
N ILE A 14 50.50 -10.80 13.32
CA ILE A 14 49.58 -11.38 14.29
C ILE A 14 49.08 -10.24 15.18
N PHE A 15 47.76 -10.10 15.36
CA PHE A 15 47.20 -9.29 16.45
C PHE A 15 46.25 -10.12 17.32
N ILE A 16 46.50 -9.99 18.63
CA ILE A 16 45.99 -10.76 19.75
C ILE A 16 44.61 -10.23 20.17
N PHE A 17 43.65 -11.14 20.41
CA PHE A 17 42.38 -10.84 21.07
C PHE A 17 42.60 -10.65 22.57
N LEU A 18 42.19 -9.50 23.11
CA LEU A 18 41.97 -9.30 24.54
C LEU A 18 40.49 -8.94 24.76
N SER A 19 39.80 -9.80 25.50
CA SER A 19 38.40 -9.73 25.85
C SER A 19 38.14 -8.64 26.89
N VAL A 20 37.18 -7.75 26.60
CA VAL A 20 36.52 -6.90 27.59
C VAL A 20 35.04 -7.27 27.58
N ILE A 21 34.59 -7.82 28.71
CA ILE A 21 33.18 -8.13 29.00
C ILE A 21 32.52 -6.83 29.47
N ILE A 22 31.45 -6.40 28.80
CA ILE A 22 30.48 -5.43 29.31
C ILE A 22 29.08 -6.05 29.13
N PRO A 23 28.22 -6.03 30.17
CA PRO A 23 26.99 -6.81 30.20
C PRO A 23 25.91 -6.28 29.26
N ILE A 24 25.20 -7.20 28.61
CA ILE A 24 24.00 -6.95 27.83
C ILE A 24 22.85 -6.64 28.80
N SER A 25 22.35 -5.40 28.82
CA SER A 25 21.01 -5.11 29.33
C SER A 25 20.03 -5.14 28.17
N PHE A 26 19.16 -6.14 28.15
CA PHE A 26 17.97 -6.15 27.30
C PHE A 26 17.04 -5.01 27.75
N ALA A 27 16.86 -4.02 26.89
CA ALA A 27 15.78 -3.04 27.02
C ALA A 27 14.84 -3.23 25.82
N ASN A 28 13.58 -3.49 26.15
CA ASN A 28 12.45 -3.73 25.26
C ASN A 28 12.33 -2.68 24.15
N THR A 29 12.19 -3.13 22.91
CA THR A 29 11.55 -2.36 21.83
C THR A 29 10.29 -3.12 21.41
N PRO A 30 9.10 -2.48 21.31
CA PRO A 30 7.87 -3.19 21.01
C PRO A 30 7.84 -3.71 19.57
N ASP A 31 7.30 -4.93 19.43
CA ASP A 31 6.74 -5.57 18.24
C ASP A 31 7.66 -5.71 17.01
N THR A 32 8.64 -6.60 17.14
CA THR A 32 9.18 -7.32 15.98
C THR A 32 8.11 -8.29 15.48
N LEU A 33 7.69 -8.15 14.21
CA LEU A 33 6.99 -9.23 13.50
C LEU A 33 7.81 -10.52 13.71
N ASP A 34 7.24 -11.52 14.39
CA ASP A 34 7.89 -12.81 14.59
C ASP A 34 7.84 -13.58 13.26
N CYS A 35 8.97 -13.61 12.56
CA CYS A 35 9.09 -14.12 11.19
C CYS A 35 9.01 -15.66 11.07
N ASN A 36 8.74 -16.40 12.14
CA ASN A 36 8.94 -17.85 12.18
C ASN A 36 7.68 -18.73 12.16
N ASP A 37 6.46 -18.20 12.32
CA ASP A 37 5.26 -19.05 12.41
C ASP A 37 4.03 -18.46 11.69
N ALA A 38 3.63 -19.03 10.54
CA ALA A 38 2.21 -19.07 10.11
C ALA A 38 1.96 -19.96 8.85
N PRO A 39 0.78 -20.61 8.76
CA PRO A 39 0.47 -21.68 7.81
C PRO A 39 0.12 -21.21 6.40
N GLN A 40 0.37 -22.07 5.40
CA GLN A 40 -0.05 -21.88 4.02
C GLN A 40 -1.57 -22.07 3.87
N SER A 41 -2.28 -21.02 3.43
CA SER A 41 -3.69 -21.15 3.04
C SER A 41 -3.81 -21.36 1.52
N GLN A 42 -4.45 -22.47 1.15
CA GLN A 42 -4.86 -22.82 -0.20
C GLN A 42 -6.10 -22.00 -0.59
N ILE A 43 -6.10 -21.39 -1.77
CA ILE A 43 -7.26 -20.66 -2.32
C ILE A 43 -7.87 -21.52 -3.43
N THR A 44 -9.15 -21.84 -3.32
CA THR A 44 -9.94 -22.53 -4.35
C THR A 44 -10.48 -21.53 -5.38
N ASN A 45 -10.47 -21.94 -6.65
CA ASN A 45 -11.01 -21.20 -7.79
C ASN A 45 -12.54 -21.28 -7.83
N GLU A 46 -13.22 -20.16 -8.03
CA GLU A 46 -14.63 -20.10 -8.47
C GLU A 46 -14.87 -18.94 -9.44
N ASP A 47 -15.94 -19.09 -10.20
CA ASP A 47 -16.12 -18.78 -11.62
C ASP A 47 -16.30 -17.31 -12.05
N ASN A 48 -16.08 -17.15 -13.35
CA ASN A 48 -16.21 -15.97 -14.21
C ASN A 48 -17.69 -15.67 -14.58
N PRO A 49 -18.20 -14.42 -14.42
CA PRO A 49 -19.40 -14.00 -15.10
C PRO A 49 -19.13 -12.98 -16.23
N THR A 50 -19.92 -13.16 -17.28
CA THR A 50 -19.94 -12.43 -18.56
C THR A 50 -20.44 -10.98 -18.45
N ASN A 51 -20.03 -10.20 -19.45
CA ASN A 51 -20.22 -8.77 -19.66
C ASN A 51 -21.69 -8.35 -19.88
N PRO A 52 -22.23 -7.32 -19.19
CA PRO A 52 -23.49 -6.69 -19.59
C PRO A 52 -23.27 -5.44 -20.46
N THR A 53 -24.19 -5.29 -21.42
CA THR A 53 -24.32 -4.20 -22.39
C THR A 53 -24.51 -2.81 -21.77
N LEU A 54 -23.92 -1.78 -22.39
CA LEU A 54 -24.07 -0.37 -22.01
C LEU A 54 -25.54 0.09 -22.06
N THR A 55 -26.10 0.43 -20.91
CA THR A 55 -27.30 1.26 -20.76
C THR A 55 -26.89 2.66 -20.28
N ALA A 56 -27.72 3.67 -20.60
CA ALA A 56 -27.46 5.09 -20.36
C ALA A 56 -27.01 5.39 -18.92
N VAL A 57 -26.07 6.34 -18.76
CA VAL A 57 -25.51 6.78 -17.47
C VAL A 57 -26.66 7.24 -16.56
N PRO A 58 -26.94 6.53 -15.44
CA PRO A 58 -28.01 6.90 -14.54
C PRO A 58 -27.72 8.25 -13.87
N GLU A 59 -28.75 9.07 -13.71
CA GLU A 59 -28.67 10.30 -12.91
C GLU A 59 -28.27 9.95 -11.47
N HIS A 60 -27.21 10.61 -10.96
CA HIS A 60 -26.70 10.34 -9.62
C HIS A 60 -27.62 10.91 -8.54
N LYS A 61 -27.98 10.11 -7.53
CA LYS A 61 -28.74 10.57 -6.36
C LYS A 61 -27.81 11.16 -5.31
N ASP A 62 -28.08 12.38 -4.86
CA ASP A 62 -27.36 12.98 -3.74
C ASP A 62 -27.93 12.49 -2.39
N ILE A 63 -27.06 12.02 -1.49
CA ILE A 63 -27.42 11.51 -0.16
C ILE A 63 -26.49 12.12 0.90
N TYR A 64 -27.08 12.75 1.91
CA TYR A 64 -26.36 13.53 2.93
C TYR A 64 -26.37 12.84 4.31
N PHE A 65 -25.20 12.82 4.95
CA PHE A 65 -24.96 12.26 6.28
C PHE A 65 -24.30 13.28 7.22
N ASN A 66 -24.72 13.30 8.48
CA ASN A 66 -24.17 14.17 9.51
C ASN A 66 -24.37 13.52 10.89
N SER A 67 -23.29 13.03 11.51
CA SER A 67 -23.35 12.34 12.80
C SER A 67 -23.83 13.23 13.95
N SER A 68 -23.76 14.56 13.78
CA SER A 68 -24.11 15.56 14.79
C SER A 68 -25.61 15.84 14.88
N VAL A 69 -26.43 15.41 13.92
CA VAL A 69 -27.90 15.59 14.02
C VAL A 69 -28.45 14.76 15.19
N PRO A 70 -29.46 15.25 15.93
CA PRO A 70 -29.88 14.62 17.20
C PRO A 70 -30.48 13.22 17.01
N HIS A 71 -31.23 12.99 15.93
CA HIS A 71 -31.95 11.75 15.68
C HIS A 71 -31.69 11.20 14.27
N ASP A 72 -31.73 9.87 14.12
CA ASP A 72 -31.48 9.19 12.83
C ASP A 72 -32.76 8.98 12.01
N ASN A 73 -33.63 9.99 11.97
CA ASN A 73 -34.93 9.97 11.27
C ASN A 73 -34.96 10.84 10.00
N GLY A 74 -33.78 11.27 9.51
CA GLY A 74 -33.65 11.97 8.26
C GLY A 74 -34.04 11.12 7.05
N ASN A 75 -34.14 11.75 5.88
CA ASN A 75 -34.43 11.11 4.59
C ASN A 75 -33.25 11.19 3.61
N GLY A 76 -32.08 11.65 4.06
CA GLY A 76 -30.88 11.76 3.24
C GLY A 76 -30.83 13.00 2.35
N SER A 77 -31.81 13.91 2.45
CA SER A 77 -31.73 15.23 1.80
C SER A 77 -30.88 16.20 2.61
N ILE A 78 -30.45 17.30 1.99
CA ILE A 78 -29.66 18.36 2.65
C ILE A 78 -30.37 18.95 3.90
N SER A 79 -31.70 19.03 3.89
CA SER A 79 -32.49 19.58 5.01
C SER A 79 -32.82 18.55 6.09
N LYS A 80 -32.71 17.25 5.78
CA LYS A 80 -33.01 16.13 6.69
C LYS A 80 -32.00 15.00 6.48
N GLN A 81 -30.76 15.27 6.87
CA GLN A 81 -29.62 14.37 6.69
C GLN A 81 -29.76 13.09 7.53
N TYR A 82 -29.18 11.98 7.08
CA TYR A 82 -29.06 10.78 7.89
C TYR A 82 -27.99 10.97 8.98
N LYS A 83 -28.23 10.47 10.20
CA LYS A 83 -27.20 10.47 11.26
C LYS A 83 -26.21 9.34 11.04
N ARG A 84 -26.71 8.14 10.72
CA ARG A 84 -25.90 6.91 10.62
C ARG A 84 -25.66 6.54 9.17
N LEU A 85 -24.39 6.27 8.84
CA LEU A 85 -24.02 5.60 7.61
C LEU A 85 -24.35 4.11 7.75
N THR A 86 -25.16 3.56 6.84
CA THR A 86 -25.53 2.13 6.87
C THR A 86 -25.53 1.58 5.46
N ASN A 87 -25.39 0.26 5.33
CA ASN A 87 -25.37 -0.42 4.04
C ASN A 87 -26.64 -0.22 3.21
N LYS A 88 -27.79 -0.01 3.86
CA LYS A 88 -29.04 0.30 3.17
C LYS A 88 -29.04 1.70 2.55
N ARG A 89 -28.29 2.64 3.13
CA ARG A 89 -28.24 4.05 2.71
C ARG A 89 -27.05 4.36 1.79
N LEU A 90 -26.15 3.39 1.59
CA LEU A 90 -25.17 3.38 0.52
C LEU A 90 -25.83 2.82 -0.74
N GLU A 91 -26.38 3.71 -1.54
CA GLU A 91 -27.08 3.38 -2.79
C GLU A 91 -26.11 3.48 -3.98
N ASN A 92 -26.33 2.65 -5.01
CA ASN A 92 -25.57 2.74 -6.26
C ASN A 92 -25.96 4.01 -7.02
N ASN A 93 -25.13 4.46 -7.97
CA ASN A 93 -25.37 5.67 -8.77
C ASN A 93 -25.69 6.88 -7.87
N SER A 94 -24.84 7.12 -6.87
CA SER A 94 -25.12 8.12 -5.84
C SER A 94 -23.88 8.93 -5.49
N ASN A 95 -24.09 10.20 -5.16
CA ASN A 95 -23.10 11.05 -4.52
C ASN A 95 -23.41 11.09 -3.02
N ILE A 96 -22.48 10.61 -2.21
CA ILE A 96 -22.63 10.50 -0.77
C ILE A 96 -21.80 11.59 -0.09
N TYR A 97 -22.51 12.57 0.46
CA TYR A 97 -21.97 13.71 1.18
C TYR A 97 -21.95 13.36 2.66
N ILE A 98 -20.77 13.28 3.25
CA ILE A 98 -20.60 12.95 4.65
C ILE A 98 -19.97 14.16 5.32
N SER A 99 -20.63 14.69 6.34
CA SER A 99 -20.08 15.78 7.17
C SER A 99 -18.89 15.27 8.00
N GLU A 100 -18.15 16.19 8.62
CA GLU A 100 -17.11 15.82 9.59
C GLU A 100 -17.69 14.94 10.70
N GLY A 101 -16.94 13.91 11.09
CA GLY A 101 -17.38 12.96 12.12
C GLY A 101 -16.94 11.53 11.84
N SER A 102 -17.31 10.65 12.77
CA SER A 102 -16.94 9.24 12.77
C SER A 102 -18.13 8.37 12.37
N TYR A 103 -17.92 7.50 11.39
CA TYR A 103 -18.95 6.61 10.85
C TYR A 103 -18.44 5.17 10.75
N THR A 104 -19.34 4.21 10.93
CA THR A 104 -19.03 2.78 10.85
C THR A 104 -19.95 2.10 9.85
N ILE A 105 -19.39 1.19 9.06
CA ILE A 105 -20.15 0.27 8.21
C ILE A 105 -19.86 -1.15 8.70
N SER A 106 -20.87 -1.83 9.26
CA SER A 106 -20.69 -3.08 10.00
C SER A 106 -20.55 -4.34 9.14
N SER A 107 -20.71 -4.26 7.81
CA SER A 107 -20.51 -5.40 6.91
C SER A 107 -20.06 -4.96 5.53
N THR A 108 -19.48 -5.88 4.76
CA THR A 108 -19.12 -5.64 3.36
C THR A 108 -20.30 -5.11 2.56
N LYS A 109 -20.05 -4.09 1.73
CA LYS A 109 -21.04 -3.53 0.82
C LYS A 109 -20.48 -3.48 -0.58
N THR A 110 -21.20 -4.08 -1.52
CA THR A 110 -20.96 -3.86 -2.94
C THR A 110 -21.58 -2.53 -3.36
N ILE A 111 -20.80 -1.68 -4.02
CA ILE A 111 -21.22 -0.40 -4.57
C ILE A 111 -20.81 -0.29 -6.03
N ASN A 112 -21.63 0.43 -6.81
CA ASN A 112 -21.38 0.72 -8.22
C ASN A 112 -21.69 2.19 -8.48
N ASN A 113 -20.75 2.89 -9.12
CA ASN A 113 -20.88 4.28 -9.53
C ASN A 113 -21.20 5.20 -8.34
N VAL A 114 -20.30 5.23 -7.35
CA VAL A 114 -20.46 5.97 -6.11
C VAL A 114 -19.30 6.95 -5.89
N SER A 115 -19.64 8.20 -5.58
CA SER A 115 -18.70 9.18 -5.04
C SER A 115 -18.95 9.36 -3.56
N LEU A 116 -17.93 9.24 -2.71
CA LEU A 116 -18.04 9.40 -1.26
C LEU A 116 -17.03 10.42 -0.74
N GLY A 117 -17.54 11.40 0.01
CA GLY A 117 -16.77 12.38 0.77
C GLY A 117 -16.69 13.75 0.11
N GLN A 118 -17.00 14.79 0.90
CA GLN A 118 -16.90 16.22 0.50
C GLN A 118 -16.64 17.18 1.69
N SER A 119 -16.31 16.67 2.88
CA SER A 119 -16.04 17.51 4.05
C SER A 119 -14.54 17.56 4.35
N THR A 120 -14.01 18.77 4.53
CA THR A 120 -12.59 19.08 4.65
C THR A 120 -12.01 18.43 5.91
N THR A 121 -10.99 17.60 5.74
CA THR A 121 -10.06 17.10 6.78
C THR A 121 -10.56 16.09 7.83
N ASN A 122 -11.85 15.99 8.17
CA ASN A 122 -12.29 15.21 9.36
C ASN A 122 -13.40 14.14 9.12
N THR A 123 -13.67 13.71 7.89
CA THR A 123 -14.53 12.52 7.69
C THR A 123 -13.74 11.26 7.95
N ILE A 124 -14.09 10.53 9.02
CA ILE A 124 -13.41 9.29 9.41
C ILE A 124 -14.36 8.10 9.32
N LEU A 125 -13.97 7.11 8.53
CA LEU A 125 -14.67 5.85 8.34
C LEU A 125 -13.91 4.74 9.06
N TYR A 126 -14.58 4.06 10.01
CA TYR A 126 -14.00 2.98 10.79
C TYR A 126 -14.48 1.61 10.31
N ASN A 127 -13.53 0.68 10.18
CA ASN A 127 -13.79 -0.74 9.95
C ASN A 127 -14.62 -1.04 8.70
N VAL A 128 -14.54 -0.16 7.69
CA VAL A 128 -15.33 -0.24 6.47
C VAL A 128 -14.72 -1.26 5.51
N THR A 129 -15.57 -2.07 4.88
CA THR A 129 -15.19 -2.91 3.74
C THR A 129 -16.11 -2.61 2.56
N LEU A 130 -15.56 -2.09 1.46
CA LEU A 130 -16.29 -1.81 0.22
C LEU A 130 -15.82 -2.72 -0.90
N THR A 131 -16.76 -3.27 -1.66
CA THR A 131 -16.47 -3.97 -2.92
C THR A 131 -16.93 -3.10 -4.07
N ASN A 132 -15.99 -2.61 -4.87
CA ASN A 132 -16.26 -1.85 -6.07
C ASN A 132 -16.30 -2.78 -7.29
N ASN A 133 -17.47 -2.89 -7.91
CA ASN A 133 -17.67 -3.67 -9.14
C ASN A 133 -17.82 -2.79 -10.40
N ASP A 134 -17.68 -1.47 -10.25
CA ASP A 134 -17.79 -0.49 -11.33
C ASP A 134 -16.89 0.73 -11.05
N GLU A 135 -17.45 1.93 -10.93
CA GLU A 135 -16.68 3.12 -10.52
C GLU A 135 -16.88 3.46 -9.04
N LEU A 136 -15.78 3.67 -8.32
CA LEU A 136 -15.78 4.19 -6.95
C LEU A 136 -14.80 5.36 -6.85
N THR A 137 -15.31 6.52 -6.44
CA THR A 137 -14.48 7.67 -6.09
C THR A 137 -14.57 7.96 -4.60
N LEU A 138 -13.44 7.98 -3.89
CA LEU A 138 -13.33 8.49 -2.52
C LEU A 138 -12.56 9.79 -2.53
N SER A 139 -13.10 10.81 -1.86
CA SER A 139 -12.50 12.14 -1.81
C SER A 139 -12.53 12.73 -0.41
N ASN A 140 -11.38 13.20 0.08
CA ASN A 140 -11.25 13.86 1.39
C ASN A 140 -11.73 13.00 2.58
N VAL A 141 -11.40 11.71 2.58
CA VAL A 141 -11.85 10.77 3.62
C VAL A 141 -10.65 10.07 4.26
N THR A 142 -10.74 9.85 5.58
CA THR A 142 -9.82 8.98 6.31
C THR A 142 -10.50 7.64 6.60
N LEU A 143 -9.85 6.56 6.20
CA LEU A 143 -10.24 5.16 6.36
C LEU A 143 -9.37 4.54 7.45
N VAL A 144 -9.96 4.33 8.63
CA VAL A 144 -9.30 3.66 9.76
C VAL A 144 -9.65 2.18 9.72
N ASN A 145 -8.63 1.32 9.72
CA ASN A 145 -8.78 -0.13 9.70
C ASN A 145 -9.78 -0.65 8.66
N SER A 146 -9.69 -0.12 7.44
CA SER A 146 -10.69 -0.31 6.39
C SER A 146 -10.07 -0.90 5.12
N SER A 147 -10.91 -1.54 4.31
CA SER A 147 -10.52 -2.30 3.12
C SER A 147 -11.40 -1.97 1.92
N ILE A 148 -10.80 -1.90 0.74
CA ILE A 148 -11.48 -1.78 -0.54
C ILE A 148 -11.08 -2.96 -1.41
N ILE A 149 -12.06 -3.67 -1.94
CA ILE A 149 -11.90 -4.68 -2.96
C ILE A 149 -12.32 -4.03 -4.28
N ASN A 150 -11.37 -3.78 -5.17
CA ASN A 150 -11.60 -3.15 -6.46
C ASN A 150 -11.57 -4.18 -7.58
N ASN A 151 -12.62 -4.18 -8.41
CA ASN A 151 -12.70 -5.03 -9.61
C ASN A 151 -12.77 -4.21 -10.91
N LYS A 152 -12.85 -2.88 -10.82
CA LYS A 152 -13.00 -1.94 -11.94
C LYS A 152 -12.22 -0.65 -11.67
N VAL A 153 -12.86 0.52 -11.62
CA VAL A 153 -12.16 1.81 -11.51
C VAL A 153 -12.29 2.37 -10.09
N LEU A 154 -11.17 2.49 -9.39
CA LEU A 154 -11.08 3.13 -8.09
C LEU A 154 -10.29 4.43 -8.19
N THR A 155 -10.92 5.55 -7.84
CA THR A 155 -10.28 6.86 -7.76
C THR A 155 -10.24 7.32 -6.31
N LEU A 156 -9.04 7.64 -5.83
CA LEU A 156 -8.78 8.13 -4.48
C LEU A 156 -8.13 9.50 -4.58
N ILE A 157 -8.77 10.51 -3.99
CA ILE A 157 -8.28 11.89 -3.99
C ILE A 157 -8.25 12.37 -2.55
N ASN A 158 -7.13 12.88 -2.06
CA ASN A 158 -7.01 13.35 -0.67
C ASN A 158 -7.49 12.30 0.35
N THR A 159 -7.28 11.01 0.05
CA THR A 159 -7.80 9.90 0.86
C THR A 159 -6.68 9.27 1.67
N SER A 160 -6.93 9.04 2.95
CA SER A 160 -5.94 8.47 3.87
C SER A 160 -6.40 7.11 4.39
N PHE A 161 -5.57 6.07 4.27
CA PHE A 161 -5.72 4.84 5.02
C PHE A 161 -4.76 4.90 6.20
N VAL A 162 -5.27 4.73 7.42
CA VAL A 162 -4.47 4.84 8.64
C VAL A 162 -4.75 3.71 9.62
N ASN A 163 -3.75 3.37 10.44
CA ASN A 163 -3.89 2.46 11.61
C ASN A 163 -4.68 1.20 11.26
N SER A 164 -4.25 0.51 10.22
CA SER A 164 -4.98 -0.64 9.66
C SER A 164 -4.23 -1.94 9.90
N THR A 165 -4.97 -2.96 10.31
CA THR A 165 -4.47 -4.35 10.33
C THR A 165 -5.02 -5.20 9.19
N ARG A 166 -5.76 -4.54 8.28
CA ARG A 166 -6.37 -5.11 7.09
C ARG A 166 -5.64 -4.62 5.86
N ILE A 167 -5.65 -5.44 4.81
CA ILE A 167 -5.32 -5.00 3.45
C ILE A 167 -6.23 -3.82 3.11
N ASN A 168 -5.64 -2.67 2.82
CA ASN A 168 -6.39 -1.46 2.52
C ASN A 168 -7.01 -1.49 1.14
N ILE A 169 -6.26 -1.98 0.13
CA ILE A 169 -6.74 -2.08 -1.24
C ILE A 169 -6.33 -3.43 -1.82
N LYS A 170 -7.31 -4.21 -2.29
CA LYS A 170 -7.09 -5.42 -3.08
C LYS A 170 -7.71 -5.22 -4.46
N SER A 171 -6.95 -5.44 -5.52
CA SER A 171 -7.44 -5.38 -6.90
C SER A 171 -7.04 -6.62 -7.67
N ASN A 172 -8.01 -7.21 -8.37
CA ASN A 172 -7.80 -8.34 -9.29
C ASN A 172 -8.44 -7.99 -10.64
N GLY A 173 -7.69 -7.27 -11.47
CA GLY A 173 -8.24 -6.49 -12.56
C GLY A 173 -8.58 -5.06 -12.14
N GLY A 174 -8.75 -4.18 -13.14
CA GLY A 174 -9.17 -2.80 -12.95
C GLY A 174 -8.02 -1.78 -12.89
N ASN A 175 -8.41 -0.54 -12.60
CA ASN A 175 -7.53 0.62 -12.54
C ASN A 175 -7.70 1.32 -11.20
N ILE A 176 -6.58 1.66 -10.56
CA ILE A 176 -6.55 2.45 -9.33
C ILE A 176 -5.79 3.74 -9.60
N ILE A 177 -6.40 4.86 -9.26
CA ILE A 177 -5.82 6.20 -9.33
C ILE A 177 -5.78 6.76 -7.91
N MET A 178 -4.59 7.13 -7.45
CA MET A 178 -4.35 7.76 -6.16
C MET A 178 -3.70 9.12 -6.38
N ASP A 179 -4.33 10.18 -5.92
CA ASP A 179 -3.79 11.54 -5.95
C ASP A 179 -3.86 12.18 -4.57
N ASN A 180 -2.72 12.69 -4.11
CA ASN A 180 -2.57 13.28 -2.77
C ASN A 180 -3.08 12.37 -1.65
N CYS A 181 -2.78 11.08 -1.74
CA CYS A 181 -3.25 10.07 -0.80
C CYS A 181 -2.21 9.72 0.26
N LYS A 182 -2.66 9.12 1.36
CA LYS A 182 -1.80 8.64 2.44
C LYS A 182 -2.10 7.19 2.80
N ILE A 183 -1.09 6.37 3.00
CA ILE A 183 -1.22 5.03 3.61
C ILE A 183 -0.19 4.93 4.73
N ILE A 184 -0.66 4.97 5.97
CA ILE A 184 0.19 5.22 7.12
C ILE A 184 -0.11 4.27 8.27
N ASN A 185 0.94 3.76 8.94
CA ASN A 185 0.82 2.92 10.13
C ASN A 185 -0.08 1.70 9.90
N THR A 186 0.15 0.99 8.79
CA THR A 186 -0.60 -0.23 8.51
C THR A 186 0.27 -1.44 8.83
N SER A 187 -0.24 -2.39 9.61
CA SER A 187 0.45 -3.61 10.03
C SER A 187 -0.35 -4.80 9.55
N ASN A 188 0.06 -5.37 8.42
CA ASN A 188 -0.69 -6.44 7.78
C ASN A 188 0.08 -7.75 7.96
N ASP A 189 -0.08 -8.37 9.15
CA ASP A 189 0.69 -9.54 9.62
C ASP A 189 0.71 -10.72 8.62
N ASN A 190 -0.22 -10.75 7.66
CA ASN A 190 -0.31 -11.77 6.62
C ASN A 190 -0.33 -11.22 5.18
N SER A 191 -0.21 -9.92 4.95
CA SER A 191 -0.45 -9.33 3.61
C SER A 191 0.33 -8.03 3.36
N PHE A 192 -0.30 -7.04 2.73
CA PHE A 192 0.26 -5.84 2.12
C PHE A 192 -0.78 -4.72 2.28
N SER A 193 -0.39 -3.44 2.30
CA SER A 193 -1.40 -2.37 2.28
C SER A 193 -2.18 -2.37 0.96
N ILE A 194 -1.49 -2.53 -0.16
CA ILE A 194 -2.05 -2.63 -1.51
C ILE A 194 -1.61 -3.94 -2.16
N LYS A 195 -2.58 -4.77 -2.54
CA LYS A 195 -2.37 -6.01 -3.31
C LYS A 195 -2.95 -5.88 -4.71
N LEU A 196 -2.12 -6.06 -5.73
CA LEU A 196 -2.47 -5.93 -7.14
C LEU A 196 -2.25 -7.25 -7.88
N GLN A 197 -3.23 -7.63 -8.69
CA GLN A 197 -3.13 -8.71 -9.66
C GLN A 197 -3.80 -8.24 -10.96
N ASN A 198 -3.12 -8.34 -12.10
CA ASN A 198 -3.65 -7.88 -13.40
C ASN A 198 -4.21 -6.43 -13.37
N THR A 199 -3.58 -5.54 -12.62
CA THR A 199 -4.12 -4.20 -12.30
C THR A 199 -3.18 -3.09 -12.76
N THR A 200 -3.75 -1.95 -13.14
CA THR A 200 -2.97 -0.71 -13.30
C THR A 200 -3.15 0.17 -12.07
N LEU A 201 -2.04 0.55 -11.42
CA LEU A 201 -2.01 1.49 -10.29
C LEU A 201 -1.23 2.74 -10.68
N ARG A 202 -1.83 3.93 -10.49
CA ARG A 202 -1.14 5.21 -10.59
C ARG A 202 -1.20 5.96 -9.27
N ILE A 203 -0.04 6.28 -8.72
CA ILE A 203 0.13 7.06 -7.50
C ILE A 203 0.81 8.40 -7.85
N ASN A 204 0.21 9.50 -7.43
CA ASN A 204 0.77 10.84 -7.57
C ASN A 204 0.69 11.60 -6.25
N ASN A 205 1.71 12.41 -5.95
CA ASN A 205 1.75 13.31 -4.80
C ASN A 205 1.39 12.66 -3.45
N SER A 206 1.74 11.39 -3.26
CA SER A 206 1.24 10.58 -2.13
C SER A 206 2.34 10.17 -1.16
N ILE A 207 1.92 9.80 0.06
CA ILE A 207 2.82 9.34 1.13
C ILE A 207 2.41 7.94 1.59
N LEU A 208 3.34 6.99 1.50
CA LEU A 208 3.16 5.64 2.03
C LEU A 208 4.26 5.40 3.07
N GLU A 209 3.92 5.48 4.35
CA GLU A 209 4.93 5.46 5.42
C GLU A 209 4.56 4.61 6.63
N ASN A 210 5.59 4.12 7.33
CA ASN A 210 5.45 3.34 8.56
C ASN A 210 4.53 2.12 8.40
N ASN A 211 4.56 1.48 7.23
CA ASN A 211 3.79 0.27 6.97
C ASN A 211 4.65 -0.97 7.23
N SER A 212 4.06 -2.00 7.82
CA SER A 212 4.69 -3.29 8.04
C SER A 212 3.86 -4.41 7.44
N ALA A 213 4.55 -5.40 6.85
CA ALA A 213 3.89 -6.54 6.24
C ALA A 213 4.87 -7.69 5.99
N TYR A 214 4.36 -8.85 5.54
CA TYR A 214 5.20 -10.03 5.35
C TYR A 214 6.08 -9.95 4.09
N ASN A 215 5.52 -9.50 2.98
CA ASN A 215 6.22 -9.16 1.74
C ASN A 215 5.80 -7.71 1.39
N GLY A 216 6.59 -6.94 0.62
CA GLY A 216 6.16 -5.68 0.01
C GLY A 216 5.33 -4.75 0.90
N ALA A 217 5.91 -4.12 1.92
CA ALA A 217 5.10 -3.64 3.04
C ALA A 217 3.97 -2.68 2.65
N CYS A 218 4.17 -1.90 1.59
CA CYS A 218 3.14 -1.04 1.01
C CYS A 218 2.44 -1.71 -0.17
N ILE A 219 3.21 -2.11 -1.20
CA ILE A 219 2.67 -2.53 -2.49
C ILE A 219 3.21 -3.92 -2.85
N TYR A 220 2.30 -4.81 -3.18
CA TYR A 220 2.61 -6.06 -3.89
C TYR A 220 1.91 -6.09 -5.23
N ALA A 221 2.72 -6.16 -6.28
CA ALA A 221 2.28 -6.19 -7.66
C ALA A 221 2.60 -7.52 -8.31
N MET A 222 1.60 -8.14 -8.91
CA MET A 222 1.74 -9.35 -9.73
C MET A 222 1.03 -9.15 -11.07
N ASP A 223 1.70 -9.41 -12.18
CA ASP A 223 1.15 -9.23 -13.53
C ASP A 223 0.52 -7.84 -13.75
N SER A 224 1.12 -6.79 -13.16
CA SER A 224 0.51 -5.47 -13.00
C SER A 224 1.39 -4.35 -13.53
N THR A 225 0.82 -3.17 -13.71
CA THR A 225 1.58 -1.95 -14.02
C THR A 225 1.41 -0.95 -12.89
N VAL A 226 2.53 -0.49 -12.31
CA VAL A 226 2.55 0.49 -11.23
C VAL A 226 3.31 1.72 -11.69
N THR A 227 2.67 2.87 -11.63
CA THR A 227 3.28 4.17 -11.90
C THR A 227 3.28 5.02 -10.63
N ILE A 228 4.43 5.50 -10.20
CA ILE A 228 4.59 6.34 -9.00
C ILE A 228 5.28 7.64 -9.40
N THR A 229 4.67 8.75 -9.05
CA THR A 229 5.16 10.09 -9.37
C THR A 229 5.10 11.00 -8.15
N ASN A 230 6.13 11.83 -7.94
CA ASN A 230 6.14 12.88 -6.90
C ASN A 230 5.77 12.38 -5.50
N SER A 231 6.20 11.18 -5.12
CA SER A 231 5.69 10.49 -3.93
C SER A 231 6.79 10.03 -2.99
N LEU A 232 6.43 9.87 -1.72
CA LEU A 232 7.32 9.40 -0.65
C LEU A 232 6.89 8.00 -0.19
N LEU A 233 7.84 7.07 -0.19
CA LEU A 233 7.71 5.75 0.41
C LEU A 233 8.79 5.59 1.49
N ALA A 234 8.43 5.72 2.77
CA ALA A 234 9.42 5.80 3.83
C ALA A 234 9.13 4.97 5.08
N ASN A 235 10.18 4.49 5.74
CA ASN A 235 10.12 3.74 7.00
C ASN A 235 9.21 2.49 6.91
N ASN A 236 9.09 1.88 5.74
CA ASN A 236 8.27 0.69 5.56
C ASN A 236 9.11 -0.57 5.76
N THR A 237 8.55 -1.59 6.42
CA THR A 237 9.27 -2.80 6.83
C THR A 237 8.57 -4.07 6.33
N ALA A 238 9.25 -4.84 5.49
CA ALA A 238 8.80 -6.15 5.04
C ALA A 238 9.63 -7.27 5.66
N CYS A 239 9.01 -8.39 6.03
CA CYS A 239 9.75 -9.57 6.51
C CYS A 239 10.63 -10.20 5.44
N ARG A 240 10.17 -10.21 4.18
CA ARG A 240 10.87 -10.90 3.09
C ARG A 240 11.45 -9.97 2.07
N PHE A 241 10.64 -9.49 1.15
CA PHE A 241 11.11 -8.77 -0.04
C PHE A 241 10.55 -7.36 -0.07
N GLY A 242 11.34 -6.39 -0.53
CA GLY A 242 10.84 -5.06 -0.85
C GLY A 242 10.24 -4.35 0.35
N GLY A 243 11.03 -3.63 1.14
CA GLY A 243 10.52 -2.95 2.33
C GLY A 243 9.37 -1.99 2.02
N ALA A 244 9.30 -1.45 0.80
CA ALA A 244 8.14 -0.71 0.30
C ALA A 244 7.38 -1.49 -0.80
N ILE A 245 8.08 -1.99 -1.83
CA ILE A 245 7.46 -2.57 -3.02
C ILE A 245 8.04 -3.95 -3.34
N THR A 246 7.17 -4.93 -3.51
CA THR A 246 7.46 -6.20 -4.19
C THR A 246 6.73 -6.23 -5.53
N SER A 247 7.45 -6.52 -6.61
CA SER A 247 6.93 -6.55 -7.97
C SER A 247 7.33 -7.85 -8.68
N LEU A 248 6.34 -8.63 -9.10
CA LEU A 248 6.52 -9.91 -9.78
C LEU A 248 5.86 -9.87 -11.16
N ASN A 249 6.62 -10.16 -12.21
CA ASN A 249 6.14 -10.11 -13.61
C ASN A 249 5.36 -8.81 -13.93
N SER A 250 5.84 -7.69 -13.39
CA SER A 250 5.12 -6.41 -13.38
C SER A 250 6.01 -5.29 -13.89
N THR A 251 5.39 -4.22 -14.38
CA THR A 251 6.08 -3.02 -14.86
C THR A 251 6.02 -1.94 -13.80
N LEU A 252 7.19 -1.45 -13.36
CA LEU A 252 7.33 -0.33 -12.44
C LEU A 252 7.86 0.90 -13.17
N ASN A 253 7.09 1.98 -13.18
CA ASN A 253 7.51 3.28 -13.70
C ASN A 253 7.51 4.31 -12.58
N ILE A 254 8.68 4.73 -12.15
CA ILE A 254 8.85 5.58 -10.97
C ILE A 254 9.59 6.85 -11.41
N THR A 255 9.02 8.01 -11.10
CA THR A 255 9.61 9.30 -11.45
C THR A 255 9.48 10.30 -10.31
N ASN A 256 10.55 11.02 -10.00
CA ASN A 256 10.57 12.03 -8.92
C ASN A 256 10.02 11.49 -7.59
N ALA A 257 10.43 10.28 -7.20
CA ALA A 257 9.98 9.63 -5.97
C ALA A 257 11.14 9.42 -5.00
N THR A 258 10.83 9.37 -3.70
CA THR A 258 11.82 9.09 -2.66
C THR A 258 11.45 7.81 -1.92
N PHE A 259 12.40 6.88 -1.87
CA PHE A 259 12.36 5.67 -1.06
C PHE A 259 13.37 5.81 0.07
N LYS A 260 12.91 5.94 1.31
CA LYS A 260 13.79 6.26 2.43
C LYS A 260 13.60 5.34 3.63
N ASN A 261 14.69 4.86 4.23
CA ASN A 261 14.64 4.09 5.49
C ASN A 261 13.74 2.84 5.42
N ASN A 262 13.51 2.28 4.24
CA ASN A 262 12.73 1.05 4.11
C ASN A 262 13.62 -0.15 4.42
N LYS A 263 13.02 -1.20 4.96
CA LYS A 263 13.71 -2.41 5.40
C LYS A 263 13.04 -3.67 4.85
N ALA A 264 13.83 -4.58 4.30
CA ALA A 264 13.40 -5.94 3.98
C ALA A 264 14.26 -6.95 4.76
N GLY A 265 13.69 -8.10 5.13
CA GLY A 265 14.48 -9.15 5.80
C GLY A 265 15.36 -9.98 4.86
N TYR A 266 15.08 -10.02 3.55
CA TYR A 266 15.85 -10.78 2.57
C TYR A 266 16.39 -9.86 1.48
N ASP A 267 15.58 -9.54 0.47
CA ASP A 267 16.03 -8.82 -0.73
C ASP A 267 15.36 -7.45 -0.90
N GLY A 268 16.16 -6.47 -1.35
CA GLY A 268 15.67 -5.18 -1.84
C GLY A 268 15.03 -4.34 -0.74
N GLY A 269 15.85 -3.61 0.03
CA GLY A 269 15.40 -2.90 1.24
C GLY A 269 14.26 -1.93 1.00
N ALA A 270 14.15 -1.32 -0.18
CA ALA A 270 12.96 -0.61 -0.62
C ALA A 270 12.18 -1.39 -1.68
N ILE A 271 12.85 -1.78 -2.76
CA ILE A 271 12.20 -2.36 -3.94
C ILE A 271 12.83 -3.70 -4.26
N PHE A 272 11.98 -4.70 -4.42
CA PHE A 272 12.32 -5.98 -5.03
C PHE A 272 11.49 -6.15 -6.31
N SER A 273 12.15 -6.29 -7.45
CA SER A 273 11.50 -6.48 -8.76
C SER A 273 12.04 -7.73 -9.46
N PHE A 274 11.13 -8.63 -9.83
CA PHE A 274 11.44 -9.94 -10.38
C PHE A 274 10.61 -10.24 -11.64
N TYR A 275 11.26 -10.68 -12.72
CA TYR A 275 10.64 -11.00 -14.03
C TYR A 275 9.88 -9.84 -14.69
N GLY A 276 10.13 -8.60 -14.26
CA GLY A 276 9.38 -7.41 -14.68
C GLY A 276 10.14 -6.45 -15.58
N SER A 277 9.74 -5.18 -15.53
CA SER A 277 10.54 -4.04 -15.99
C SER A 277 10.56 -2.94 -14.93
N LEU A 278 11.65 -2.19 -14.88
CA LEU A 278 11.81 -1.08 -13.93
C LEU A 278 12.39 0.16 -14.62
N THR A 279 11.64 1.25 -14.55
CA THR A 279 12.11 2.59 -14.89
C THR A 279 12.11 3.44 -13.63
N LEU A 280 13.25 4.01 -13.28
CA LEU A 280 13.46 4.86 -12.10
C LEU A 280 14.16 6.15 -12.55
N LEU A 281 13.42 7.25 -12.63
CA LEU A 281 13.92 8.53 -13.13
C LEU A 281 13.82 9.59 -12.04
N ASP A 282 14.86 10.41 -11.89
CA ASP A 282 14.89 11.57 -10.97
C ASP A 282 14.50 11.18 -9.54
N SER A 283 14.81 9.95 -9.12
CA SER A 283 14.30 9.36 -7.88
C SER A 283 15.43 9.01 -6.92
N THR A 284 15.13 9.08 -5.63
CA THR A 284 16.11 8.85 -4.56
C THR A 284 15.82 7.54 -3.83
N ILE A 285 16.83 6.67 -3.69
CA ILE A 285 16.78 5.47 -2.84
C ILE A 285 17.83 5.67 -1.75
N ASP A 286 17.39 6.08 -0.57
CA ASP A 286 18.25 6.51 0.54
C ASP A 286 18.07 5.66 1.81
N ASN A 287 19.18 5.25 2.42
CA ASN A 287 19.23 4.53 3.69
C ASN A 287 18.27 3.31 3.79
N ASN A 288 18.10 2.57 2.70
CA ASN A 288 17.27 1.37 2.67
C ASN A 288 18.12 0.13 2.95
N THR A 289 17.58 -0.83 3.71
CA THR A 289 18.36 -1.97 4.25
C THR A 289 17.71 -3.30 3.95
N ALA A 290 18.52 -4.28 3.56
CA ALA A 290 18.14 -5.68 3.38
C ALA A 290 19.35 -6.57 3.64
N ASN A 291 19.12 -7.87 3.85
CA ASN A 291 20.21 -8.84 3.96
C ASN A 291 20.98 -8.93 2.63
N GLU A 292 20.26 -8.84 1.51
CA GLU A 292 20.79 -8.87 0.16
C GLU A 292 20.27 -7.68 -0.68
N GLY A 293 21.16 -7.08 -1.47
CA GLY A 293 20.83 -6.01 -2.42
C GLY A 293 20.44 -4.64 -1.83
N GLY A 294 20.80 -4.36 -0.57
CA GLY A 294 20.75 -3.02 0.02
C GLY A 294 19.35 -2.38 -0.09
N GLY A 295 19.19 -1.40 -0.97
CA GLY A 295 17.91 -0.72 -1.20
C GLY A 295 17.10 -1.21 -2.40
N LEU A 296 17.71 -1.87 -3.38
CA LEU A 296 17.06 -2.23 -4.64
C LEU A 296 17.63 -3.54 -5.16
N VAL A 297 16.75 -4.53 -5.33
CA VAL A 297 17.05 -5.77 -6.05
C VAL A 297 16.25 -5.82 -7.33
N ILE A 298 16.98 -6.14 -8.39
CA ILE A 298 16.48 -6.30 -9.74
C ILE A 298 16.94 -7.67 -10.23
N ASP A 299 16.00 -8.56 -10.52
CA ASP A 299 16.34 -9.89 -11.02
C ASP A 299 15.43 -10.32 -12.18
N ASN A 300 16.05 -10.98 -13.17
CA ASN A 300 15.43 -11.46 -14.41
C ASN A 300 14.58 -10.42 -15.17
N LEU A 301 15.00 -9.15 -15.26
CA LEU A 301 14.21 -8.14 -15.95
C LEU A 301 14.25 -8.27 -17.47
N THR A 302 13.15 -7.83 -18.07
CA THR A 302 13.01 -7.62 -19.51
C THR A 302 13.57 -6.26 -19.95
N SER A 303 13.57 -5.24 -19.09
CA SER A 303 14.13 -3.90 -19.35
C SER A 303 14.40 -3.12 -18.06
N THR A 304 15.42 -2.25 -18.07
CA THR A 304 15.78 -1.36 -16.95
C THR A 304 16.24 0.01 -17.45
N ALA A 305 15.77 1.09 -16.83
CA ALA A 305 16.27 2.44 -17.03
C ALA A 305 16.38 3.18 -15.68
N ILE A 306 17.57 3.70 -15.35
CA ILE A 306 17.83 4.42 -14.10
C ILE A 306 18.60 5.70 -14.44
N SER A 307 18.10 6.86 -14.03
CA SER A 307 18.77 8.17 -14.17
C SER A 307 18.44 9.11 -13.03
#